data_AF-A0A7Y4ZLE1-F1
#
_entry.id   AF-A0A7Y4ZLE1-F1
#
_cell.length_a   1.000
_cell.length_b   1.000
_cell.length_c   1.000
_cell.angle_alpha   90.00
_cell.angle_beta   90.00
_cell.angle_gamma   90.00
#
_symmetry.space_group_name_H-M   'P 1'
#
loop_
_entity.id
_entity.type
_entity.pdbx_description
1 polymer ?
#
loop_
_entity_poly.entity_id
_entity_poly.type
_entity_poly.pdbx_seq_one_letter_code
_entity_poly.pdbx_strand_id
1 'polypeptide(L)' 'ALDALSRHGSRYPNGALVEEREALAVRILVDAGRTAEARARGERFRARYPKSLMLPAVEAALESIP' A
#
# COMPACT_ATOMS: atom_id res chain seq x y z
N ALA A 1 -3.54 -2.60 12.71
CA ALA A 1 -3.32 -1.48 11.75
C ALA A 1 -3.98 -1.72 10.40
N LEU A 2 -3.66 -2.80 9.66
CA LEU A 2 -4.23 -3.07 8.32
C LEU A 2 -5.77 -3.08 8.29
N ASP A 3 -6.39 -3.70 9.29
CA ASP A 3 -7.85 -3.76 9.46
C ASP A 3 -8.52 -2.36 9.59
N ALA A 4 -7.83 -1.40 10.22
CA ALA A 4 -8.32 -0.02 10.29
C ALA A 4 -8.31 0.66 8.91
N LEU A 5 -7.29 0.38 8.08
CA LEU A 5 -7.23 0.89 6.70
C LEU A 5 -8.31 0.27 5.83
N SER A 6 -8.59 -1.02 5.99
CA SER A 6 -9.69 -1.70 5.29
C SER A 6 -11.04 -1.05 5.61
N ARG A 7 -11.35 -0.82 6.90
CA ARG A 7 -12.58 -0.13 7.32
C ARG A 7 -12.69 1.29 6.76
N HIS A 8 -11.59 2.05 6.78
CA HIS A 8 -11.56 3.38 6.16
C HIS A 8 -11.82 3.30 4.65
N GLY A 9 -11.21 2.33 3.96
CA GLY A 9 -11.39 2.13 2.52
C GLY A 9 -12.84 1.81 2.14
N SER A 10 -13.54 1.01 2.94
CA SER A 10 -14.97 0.74 2.72
C SER A 10 -15.85 1.97 2.88
N ARG A 11 -15.50 2.88 3.81
CA ARG A 11 -16.26 4.11 4.07
C ARG A 11 -15.93 5.25 3.09
N TYR A 12 -14.69 5.28 2.60
CA TYR A 12 -14.17 6.31 1.71
C TYR A 12 -13.39 5.70 0.53
N PRO A 13 -14.11 5.01 -0.39
CA PRO A 13 -13.47 4.29 -1.50
C PRO A 13 -12.70 5.22 -2.45
N ASN A 14 -13.21 6.44 -2.67
CA ASN A 14 -12.64 7.47 -3.54
C ASN A 14 -12.21 8.72 -2.75
N GLY A 15 -11.88 8.57 -1.47
CA GLY A 15 -11.41 9.69 -0.65
C GLY A 15 -10.04 10.23 -1.13
N ALA A 16 -9.75 11.48 -0.78
CA ALA A 16 -8.50 12.16 -1.18
C ALA A 16 -7.22 11.42 -0.73
N LEU A 17 -7.32 10.56 0.29
CA LEU A 17 -6.20 9.82 0.89
C LEU A 17 -6.13 8.36 0.42
N VAL A 18 -6.61 8.06 -0.78
CA VAL A 18 -6.62 6.69 -1.29
C VAL A 18 -5.20 6.17 -1.53
N GLU A 19 -4.31 7.00 -2.08
CA GLU A 19 -2.93 6.61 -2.41
C GLU A 19 -2.10 6.38 -1.14
N GLU A 20 -2.17 7.30 -0.19
CA GLU A 20 -1.50 7.22 1.10
C GLU A 20 -1.94 5.99 1.89
N ARG A 21 -3.24 5.66 1.86
CA ARG A 21 -3.77 4.45 2.49
C ARG A 21 -3.24 3.18 1.84
N GLU A 22 -3.20 3.13 0.51
CA GLU A 22 -2.67 1.96 -0.20
C GLU A 22 -1.17 1.79 0.05
N ALA A 23 -0.40 2.88 0.05
CA ALA A 23 1.03 2.87 0.37
C ALA A 23 1.29 2.40 1.80
N LEU A 24 0.53 2.91 2.78
CA LEU A 24 0.64 2.49 4.18
C LEU A 24 0.27 1.01 4.36
N ALA A 25 -0.71 0.51 3.60
CA ALA A 25 -1.06 -0.90 3.64
C ALA A 25 0.07 -1.80 3.11
N VAL A 26 0.79 -1.40 2.05
CA VAL A 26 1.99 -2.12 1.60
C VAL A 26 3.03 -2.17 2.72
N ARG A 27 3.33 -1.02 3.35
CA ARG A 27 4.31 -0.95 4.44
C ARG A 27 3.94 -1.89 5.60
N ILE A 28 2.69 -1.87 6.03
CA ILE A 28 2.21 -2.75 7.12
C ILE A 28 2.35 -4.23 6.76
N LEU A 29 2.12 -4.61 5.50
CA LEU A 29 2.28 -6.00 5.06
C LEU A 29 3.75 -6.44 5.07
N VAL A 30 4.66 -5.56 4.66
CA VAL A 30 6.11 -5.78 4.76
C VAL A 30 6.53 -5.98 6.21
N ASP A 31 6.16 -5.03 7.08
CA ASP A 31 6.51 -5.07 8.51
C ASP A 31 5.90 -6.31 9.22
N ALA A 32 4.77 -6.84 8.71
CA ALA A 32 4.14 -8.07 9.21
C ALA A 32 4.71 -9.37 8.60
N GLY A 33 5.74 -9.31 7.75
CA GLY A 33 6.30 -10.47 7.06
C GLY A 33 5.38 -11.10 6.01
N ARG A 34 4.29 -10.43 5.63
CA ARG A 34 3.31 -10.90 4.63
C ARG A 34 3.77 -10.51 3.22
N THR A 35 4.92 -11.02 2.84
CA THR A 35 5.71 -10.57 1.67
C THR A 35 4.97 -10.74 0.34
N ALA A 36 4.31 -11.87 0.12
CA ALA A 36 3.53 -12.13 -1.10
C ALA A 36 2.40 -11.11 -1.29
N GLU A 37 1.70 -10.78 -0.21
CA GLU A 37 0.61 -9.81 -0.23
C GLU A 37 1.12 -8.38 -0.41
N ALA A 38 2.25 -8.05 0.22
CA ALA A 38 2.94 -6.78 0.01
C ALA A 38 3.30 -6.59 -1.47
N ARG A 39 3.96 -7.58 -2.10
CA ARG A 39 4.32 -7.54 -3.52
C ARG A 39 3.10 -7.39 -4.42
N ALA A 40 2.06 -8.21 -4.21
CA ALA A 40 0.84 -8.13 -5.01
C ALA A 40 0.13 -6.77 -4.87
N ARG A 41 0.16 -6.16 -3.69
CA ARG A 41 -0.42 -4.83 -3.46
C ARG A 41 0.45 -3.71 -4.03
N GLY A 42 1.77 -3.86 -3.98
CA GLY A 42 2.74 -2.99 -4.64
C GLY A 42 2.56 -2.92 -6.15
N GLU A 43 2.40 -4.06 -6.82
CA GLU A 43 2.14 -4.10 -8.26
C GLU A 43 0.83 -3.39 -8.63
N ARG A 44 -0.24 -3.63 -7.85
CA ARG A 44 -1.52 -2.91 -8.03
C ARG A 44 -1.36 -1.41 -7.82
N PHE A 45 -0.56 -1.00 -6.84
CA PHE A 45 -0.28 0.40 -6.58
C PHE A 45 0.41 1.04 -7.80
N ARG A 46 1.49 0.43 -8.31
CA ARG A 46 2.21 0.93 -9.48
C ARG A 46 1.34 1.02 -10.72
N ALA A 47 0.51 0.01 -10.97
CA ALA A 47 -0.39 -0.01 -12.12
C ALA A 47 -1.47 1.08 -12.02
N ARG A 48 -2.00 1.34 -10.82
CA ARG A 48 -3.09 2.29 -10.61
C ARG A 48 -2.62 3.74 -10.45
N TYR A 49 -1.45 3.94 -9.86
CA TYR A 49 -0.89 5.25 -9.53
C TYR A 49 0.56 5.42 -10.02
N PRO A 50 0.82 5.29 -11.35
CA PRO A 50 2.18 5.30 -11.89
C PRO A 50 2.93 6.64 -11.72
N LYS A 51 2.22 7.71 -11.36
CA LYS A 51 2.78 9.06 -11.11
C LYS A 51 2.60 9.51 -9.67
N SER A 52 2.25 8.59 -8.76
CA SER A 52 2.05 8.92 -7.34
C SER A 52 3.34 9.42 -6.70
N LEU A 53 3.22 10.44 -5.85
CA LEU A 53 4.31 10.86 -4.97
C LEU A 53 4.67 9.77 -3.93
N MET A 54 3.76 8.82 -3.67
CA MET A 54 3.99 7.72 -2.73
C MET A 54 4.66 6.50 -3.39
N LEU A 55 4.79 6.47 -4.72
CA LEU A 55 5.39 5.33 -5.42
C LEU A 55 6.81 5.01 -4.94
N PRO A 56 7.73 5.99 -4.76
CA PRO A 56 9.06 5.71 -4.23
C PRO A 56 9.05 5.07 -2.83
N ALA A 57 8.10 5.48 -1.96
CA ALA A 57 7.97 4.90 -0.63
C ALA A 57 7.44 3.46 -0.66
N VAL A 58 6.54 3.15 -1.62
CA VAL A 58 6.06 1.78 -1.86
C VAL A 58 7.20 0.89 -2.35
N GLU A 59 8.00 1.38 -3.30
CA GLU A 59 9.13 0.62 -3.85
C GLU A 59 10.19 0.35 -2.79
N ALA A 60 10.58 1.36 -2.01
CA ALA A 60 11.53 1.20 -0.91
C ALA A 60 11.05 0.19 0.15
N ALA A 61 9.74 0.14 0.45
CA ALA A 61 9.20 -0.85 1.37
C ALA A 61 9.32 -2.27 0.80
N LEU A 62 9.04 -2.47 -0.49
CA LEU A 62 9.16 -3.78 -1.15
C LEU A 62 10.59 -4.27 -1.28
N GLU A 63 11.54 -3.35 -1.48
CA GLU A 63 12.98 -3.65 -1.54
C GLU A 63 13.53 -4.11 -0.19
N SER A 64 12.89 -3.73 0.93
CA SER A 64 13.27 -4.21 2.27
C SER A 64 12.82 -5.64 2.58
N ILE A 65 12.04 -6.28 1.69
CA ILE A 65 11.65 -7.68 1.85
C ILE A 65 12.89 -8.57 1.62
N PRO A 66 13.26 -9.46 2.57
CA PRO A 66 14.36 -10.40 2.42
C PRO A 66 14.23 -11.35 1.21
#